data_AF-A0A9P8DNQ9-F1
#
_entry.id   AF-A0A9P8DNQ9-F1
#
_cell.length_a   1.000
_cell.length_b   1.000
_cell.length_c   1.000
_cell.angle_alpha   90.00
_cell.angle_beta   90.00
_cell.angle_gamma   90.00
#
_symmetry.space_group_name_H-M   'P 1'
#
loop_
_entity.id
_entity.type
_entity.pdbx_description
1 polymer ?
#
loop_
_entity_poly.entity_id
_entity_poly.type
_entity_poly.pdbx_seq_one_letter_code
_entity_poly.pdbx_strand_id
1 'polypeptide(L)'
;MPLVKDHGRQYDIVVLGATAIEVVDLVDSDLSVLAKKTCIILTTIGPYSLYGEHAYKACAKAGTHYVDVTGEAAWVHKMIKKYEATAKQTGAILIPQAGIESAPADLITWTMAKAIRTNLGSQTRDVVVSLHKINSAPSGGTLATALSIWDVFSLQEIKEASSPYAQSPVKHKDPTRPKSSILQMIFGVRTVPNLGLQTTAVTNSTDVAVVERTWGLLSSTPSRKDEFYGPNFVWVEHMKARNWLHGIFIHWLLIVGGVLLVSVAPLRNFLKKRVCQPGEGAKREDTDKDEIEYRGIAYPDSEKAAGKAALCRMWYHGGMYFLTGMLLAEIAATILEDEIELDGGSYTPACLGQGLVDRLDKSGFRTDVRIIDA
;
A
#
# COMPACT_ATOMS: atom_id res chain seq x y z
N MET A 1 15.61 -2.93 -31.11
CA MET A 1 14.42 -2.65 -30.29
C MET A 1 14.62 -3.37 -28.97
N PRO A 2 14.55 -2.70 -27.81
CA PRO A 2 14.72 -3.42 -26.56
C PRO A 2 13.50 -4.33 -26.39
N LEU A 3 13.75 -5.64 -26.37
CA LEU A 3 12.76 -6.66 -26.08
C LEU A 3 12.47 -6.61 -24.57
N VAL A 4 11.21 -6.46 -24.17
CA VAL A 4 10.82 -6.76 -22.79
C VAL A 4 10.82 -8.28 -22.67
N LYS A 5 11.80 -8.82 -21.95
CA LYS A 5 11.88 -10.24 -21.61
C LYS A 5 11.14 -10.44 -20.29
N ASP A 6 9.86 -10.80 -20.36
CA ASP A 6 9.11 -11.28 -19.20
C ASP A 6 9.04 -12.81 -19.25
N HIS A 7 9.78 -13.46 -18.35
CA HIS A 7 9.70 -14.90 -18.01
C HIS A 7 9.51 -15.88 -19.19
N GLY A 8 10.24 -15.69 -20.28
CA GLY A 8 10.23 -16.60 -21.45
C GLY A 8 9.11 -16.33 -22.48
N ARG A 9 8.29 -15.30 -22.26
CA ARG A 9 7.33 -14.80 -23.26
C ARG A 9 8.01 -13.71 -24.08
N GLN A 10 8.06 -13.91 -25.39
CA GLN A 10 8.46 -12.86 -26.32
C GLN A 10 7.22 -12.07 -26.69
N TYR A 11 7.20 -10.80 -26.31
CA TYR A 11 6.22 -9.84 -26.79
C TYR A 11 6.88 -9.01 -27.89
N ASP A 12 6.28 -9.00 -29.08
CA ASP A 12 6.61 -7.98 -30.06
C ASP A 12 6.13 -6.65 -29.48
N ILE A 13 7.05 -5.80 -29.04
CA ILE A 13 6.73 -4.42 -28.71
C ILE A 13 6.40 -3.72 -30.02
N VAL A 14 5.14 -3.80 -30.42
CA VAL A 14 4.59 -2.85 -31.37
C VAL A 14 4.43 -1.56 -30.58
N VAL A 15 5.42 -0.66 -30.71
CA VAL A 15 5.20 0.75 -30.38
C VAL A 15 4.14 1.24 -31.37
N LEU A 16 2.86 1.02 -31.01
CA LEU A 16 1.77 1.68 -31.69
C LEU A 16 2.00 3.16 -31.43
N GLY A 17 2.38 3.89 -32.47
CA GLY A 17 2.54 5.35 -32.44
C GLY A 17 1.24 6.10 -32.12
N ALA A 18 0.21 5.43 -31.63
CA ALA A 18 -1.03 6.00 -31.14
C ALA A 18 -1.52 5.17 -29.93
N THR A 19 -1.76 5.85 -28.82
CA THR A 19 -2.61 5.36 -27.74
C THR A 19 -3.96 4.92 -28.33
N ALA A 20 -4.31 3.65 -28.19
CA ALA A 20 -5.61 3.13 -28.63
C ALA A 20 -6.62 3.17 -27.48
N ILE A 21 -7.87 3.46 -27.79
CA ILE A 21 -8.98 3.35 -26.84
C ILE A 21 -9.77 2.10 -27.20
N GLU A 22 -9.94 1.21 -26.24
CA GLU A 22 -10.79 0.03 -26.33
C GLU A 22 -11.84 0.08 -25.23
N VAL A 23 -13.09 -0.23 -25.59
CA VAL A 23 -14.20 -0.33 -24.64
C VAL A 23 -14.32 -1.79 -24.23
N VAL A 24 -14.26 -2.06 -22.93
CA VAL A 24 -14.25 -3.41 -22.38
C VAL A 24 -15.23 -3.45 -21.21
N ASP A 25 -16.15 -4.40 -21.22
CA ASP A 25 -17.07 -4.59 -20.11
C ASP A 25 -16.36 -5.30 -18.94
N LEU A 26 -16.77 -4.98 -17.71
CA LEU A 26 -16.24 -5.59 -16.48
C LEU A 26 -16.85 -6.98 -16.25
N VAL A 27 -16.67 -7.87 -17.22
CA VAL A 27 -17.14 -9.26 -17.21
C VAL A 27 -15.98 -10.21 -17.53
N ASP A 28 -16.11 -11.45 -17.08
CA ASP A 28 -15.04 -12.46 -17.21
C ASP A 28 -14.61 -12.73 -18.66
N SER A 29 -15.54 -12.71 -19.62
CA SER A 29 -15.25 -12.95 -21.04
C SER A 29 -14.31 -11.91 -21.60
N ASP A 30 -14.62 -10.65 -21.34
CA ASP A 30 -13.99 -9.49 -21.95
C ASP A 30 -12.61 -9.25 -21.33
N LEU A 31 -12.52 -9.33 -19.99
CA LEU A 31 -11.24 -9.17 -19.30
C LEU A 31 -10.27 -10.32 -19.57
N SER A 32 -10.79 -11.53 -19.85
CA SER A 32 -9.97 -12.65 -20.31
C SER A 32 -9.35 -12.39 -21.67
N VAL A 33 -10.09 -11.79 -22.61
CA VAL A 33 -9.57 -11.39 -23.92
C VAL A 33 -8.54 -10.27 -23.77
N LEU A 34 -8.83 -9.26 -22.94
CA LEU A 34 -7.91 -8.15 -22.67
C LEU A 34 -6.59 -8.63 -22.04
N ALA A 35 -6.65 -9.48 -21.00
CA ALA A 35 -5.46 -9.99 -20.33
C ALA A 35 -4.54 -10.74 -21.31
N LYS A 36 -5.09 -11.62 -22.15
CA LYS A 36 -4.30 -12.44 -23.10
C LYS A 36 -3.50 -11.63 -24.13
N LYS A 37 -3.88 -10.39 -24.42
CA LYS A 37 -3.19 -9.53 -25.39
C LYS A 37 -2.40 -8.39 -24.74
N THR A 38 -2.24 -8.40 -23.41
CA THR A 38 -1.55 -7.38 -22.64
C THR A 38 -0.46 -8.01 -21.77
N CYS A 39 0.62 -7.25 -21.53
CA CYS A 39 1.70 -7.68 -20.62
C CYS A 39 1.34 -7.37 -19.16
N ILE A 40 0.69 -6.23 -18.94
CA ILE A 40 0.30 -5.73 -17.62
C ILE A 40 -1.04 -4.98 -17.71
N ILE A 41 -1.88 -5.12 -16.70
CA ILE A 41 -3.11 -4.35 -16.53
C ILE A 41 -2.99 -3.49 -15.26
N LEU A 42 -3.08 -2.17 -15.46
CA LEU A 42 -3.23 -1.19 -14.39
C LEU A 42 -4.72 -0.87 -14.24
N THR A 43 -5.31 -1.11 -13.07
CA THR A 43 -6.72 -0.81 -12.82
C THR A 43 -6.89 0.24 -11.72
N THR A 44 -7.84 1.14 -11.96
CA THR A 44 -8.29 2.16 -11.00
C THR A 44 -9.81 2.10 -10.80
N ILE A 45 -10.40 0.91 -11.00
CA ILE A 45 -11.86 0.71 -11.01
C ILE A 45 -12.29 0.05 -9.71
N GLY A 46 -12.84 0.88 -8.80
CA GLY A 46 -13.43 0.43 -7.55
C GLY A 46 -14.95 0.70 -7.46
N PRO A 47 -15.63 0.24 -6.39
CA PRO A 47 -15.09 -0.57 -5.29
C PRO A 47 -14.64 -1.96 -5.76
N TYR A 48 -13.44 -2.38 -5.36
CA TYR A 48 -12.82 -3.63 -5.79
C TYR A 48 -13.53 -4.85 -5.25
N SER A 49 -14.12 -4.76 -4.06
CA SER A 49 -15.03 -5.78 -3.53
C SER A 49 -16.22 -6.11 -4.42
N LEU A 50 -16.63 -5.19 -5.30
CA LEU A 50 -17.71 -5.39 -6.27
C LEU A 50 -17.17 -5.75 -7.66
N TYR A 51 -16.14 -5.05 -8.14
CA TYR A 51 -15.73 -5.10 -9.55
C TYR A 51 -14.31 -5.62 -9.80
N GLY A 52 -13.48 -5.69 -8.77
CA GLY A 52 -12.03 -5.92 -8.92
C GLY A 52 -11.65 -7.36 -9.30
N GLU A 53 -12.49 -8.35 -8.95
CA GLU A 53 -12.12 -9.76 -9.11
C GLU A 53 -11.93 -10.16 -10.58
N HIS A 54 -12.71 -9.59 -11.51
CA HIS A 54 -12.64 -9.95 -12.93
C HIS A 54 -11.23 -9.73 -13.51
N ALA A 55 -10.64 -8.55 -13.25
CA ALA A 55 -9.33 -8.21 -13.78
C ALA A 55 -8.21 -9.03 -13.10
N TYR A 56 -8.28 -9.15 -11.77
CA TYR A 56 -7.32 -9.92 -10.99
C TYR A 56 -7.28 -11.38 -11.45
N LYS A 57 -8.46 -12.01 -11.58
CA LYS A 57 -8.63 -13.39 -12.05
C LYS A 57 -8.12 -13.58 -13.47
N ALA A 58 -8.46 -12.67 -14.39
CA ALA A 58 -8.02 -12.75 -15.78
C ALA A 58 -6.49 -12.69 -15.88
N CYS A 59 -5.87 -11.75 -15.16
CA CYS A 59 -4.42 -11.59 -15.11
C CYS A 59 -3.73 -12.84 -14.56
N ALA A 60 -4.19 -13.33 -13.39
CA ALA A 60 -3.65 -14.54 -12.77
C ALA A 60 -3.69 -15.74 -13.72
N LYS A 61 -4.78 -15.92 -14.47
CA LYS A 61 -4.95 -17.05 -15.40
C LYS A 61 -4.16 -16.92 -16.70
N ALA A 62 -4.04 -15.71 -17.24
CA ALA A 62 -3.28 -15.45 -18.47
C ALA A 62 -1.76 -15.38 -18.20
N GLY A 63 -1.36 -15.20 -16.94
CA GLY A 63 0.00 -14.83 -16.57
C GLY A 63 0.36 -13.40 -16.98
N THR A 64 -0.65 -12.56 -17.15
CA THR A 64 -0.51 -11.11 -17.36
C THR A 64 -0.29 -10.47 -16.00
N HIS A 65 0.62 -9.50 -15.93
CA HIS A 65 0.86 -8.78 -14.67
C HIS A 65 -0.31 -7.86 -14.31
N TYR A 66 -0.43 -7.54 -13.04
CA TYR A 66 -1.57 -6.77 -12.51
C TYR A 66 -1.11 -5.78 -11.45
N VAL A 67 -1.64 -4.57 -11.51
CA VAL A 67 -1.44 -3.55 -10.48
C VAL A 67 -2.74 -2.79 -10.25
N ASP A 68 -3.09 -2.53 -8.99
CA ASP A 68 -4.29 -1.77 -8.62
C ASP A 68 -4.04 -0.72 -7.54
N VAL A 69 -5.07 0.07 -7.24
CA VAL A 69 -5.02 1.13 -6.21
C VAL A 69 -5.93 0.86 -5.02
N THR A 70 -6.29 -0.40 -4.78
CA THR A 70 -7.28 -0.72 -3.74
C THR A 70 -6.77 -0.39 -2.33
N GLY A 71 -7.66 0.17 -1.50
CA GLY A 71 -7.47 0.27 -0.05
C GLY A 71 -8.18 -0.86 0.73
N GLU A 72 -8.78 -1.83 0.03
CA GLU A 72 -9.69 -2.82 0.61
C GLU A 72 -8.94 -4.10 1.05
N ALA A 73 -8.24 -4.04 2.20
CA ALA A 73 -7.43 -5.16 2.71
C ALA A 73 -8.17 -6.51 2.80
N ALA A 74 -9.49 -6.50 3.07
CA ALA A 74 -10.31 -7.71 3.09
C ALA A 74 -10.51 -8.34 1.70
N TRP A 75 -10.67 -7.49 0.68
CA TRP A 75 -10.73 -7.96 -0.71
C TRP A 75 -9.39 -8.55 -1.13
N VAL A 76 -8.28 -7.87 -0.81
CA VAL A 76 -6.92 -8.32 -1.15
C VAL A 76 -6.62 -9.68 -0.53
N HIS A 77 -6.92 -9.85 0.76
CA HIS A 77 -6.81 -11.13 1.46
C HIS A 77 -7.58 -12.26 0.76
N LYS A 78 -8.80 -11.97 0.29
CA LYS A 78 -9.63 -12.91 -0.46
C LYS A 78 -9.04 -13.25 -1.83
N MET A 79 -8.52 -12.26 -2.57
CA MET A 79 -7.93 -12.49 -3.89
C MET A 79 -6.64 -13.30 -3.81
N ILE A 80 -5.76 -12.98 -2.86
CA ILE A 80 -4.54 -13.73 -2.58
C ILE A 80 -4.87 -15.21 -2.36
N LYS A 81 -5.80 -15.51 -1.44
CA LYS A 81 -6.22 -16.90 -1.16
C LYS A 81 -6.76 -17.62 -2.39
N LYS A 82 -7.50 -16.93 -3.27
CA LYS A 82 -8.11 -17.54 -4.46
C LYS A 82 -7.11 -17.79 -5.59
N TYR A 83 -6.14 -16.89 -5.79
CA TYR A 83 -5.43 -16.79 -7.07
C TYR A 83 -3.91 -16.80 -6.96
N GLU A 84 -3.31 -16.72 -5.77
CA GLU A 84 -1.84 -16.73 -5.63
C GLU A 84 -1.21 -18.01 -6.22
N ALA A 85 -1.84 -19.17 -6.02
CA ALA A 85 -1.36 -20.43 -6.60
C ALA A 85 -1.43 -20.43 -8.15
N THR A 86 -2.46 -19.81 -8.71
CA THR A 86 -2.60 -19.67 -10.17
C THR A 86 -1.54 -18.71 -10.72
N ALA A 87 -1.33 -17.58 -10.07
CA ALA A 87 -0.29 -16.61 -10.44
C ALA A 87 1.11 -17.25 -10.43
N LYS A 88 1.43 -18.05 -9.40
CA LYS A 88 2.65 -18.86 -9.31
C LYS A 88 2.81 -19.82 -10.49
N GLN A 89 1.73 -20.48 -10.90
CA GLN A 89 1.75 -21.43 -12.00
C GLN A 89 1.94 -20.75 -13.36
N THR A 90 1.38 -19.56 -13.56
CA THR A 90 1.37 -18.88 -14.87
C THR A 90 2.51 -17.88 -15.04
N GLY A 91 3.20 -17.51 -13.96
CA GLY A 91 4.23 -16.47 -13.96
C GLY A 91 3.67 -15.05 -13.76
N ALA A 92 2.39 -14.89 -13.43
CA ALA A 92 1.80 -13.56 -13.22
C ALA A 92 2.36 -12.90 -11.95
N ILE A 93 2.89 -11.69 -12.05
CA ILE A 93 3.18 -10.82 -10.91
C ILE A 93 1.95 -9.93 -10.65
N LEU A 94 1.33 -10.08 -9.47
CA LEU A 94 0.12 -9.35 -9.09
C LEU A 94 0.41 -8.44 -7.87
N ILE A 95 0.34 -7.13 -8.04
CA ILE A 95 0.60 -6.13 -6.99
C ILE A 95 -0.68 -5.33 -6.68
N PRO A 96 -1.57 -5.85 -5.83
CA PRO A 96 -2.66 -5.04 -5.29
C PRO A 96 -2.13 -3.99 -4.29
N GLN A 97 -2.94 -2.99 -3.97
CA GLN A 97 -2.62 -1.94 -3.00
C GLN A 97 -1.39 -1.09 -3.40
N ALA A 98 -1.26 -0.73 -4.67
CA ALA A 98 -0.16 0.08 -5.19
C ALA A 98 -0.47 1.59 -5.24
N GLY A 99 -1.59 2.03 -4.65
CA GLY A 99 -1.96 3.44 -4.55
C GLY A 99 -1.29 4.16 -3.38
N ILE A 100 -1.64 5.45 -3.22
CA ILE A 100 -1.19 6.27 -2.08
C ILE A 100 -1.58 5.68 -0.72
N GLU A 101 -2.70 4.95 -0.66
CA GLU A 101 -3.21 4.27 0.54
C GLU A 101 -2.58 2.87 0.71
N SER A 102 -1.25 2.74 0.55
CA SER A 102 -0.43 1.56 0.91
C SER A 102 1.02 1.66 0.44
N ALA A 103 1.26 2.01 -0.84
CA ALA A 103 2.60 1.92 -1.44
C ALA A 103 3.64 2.81 -0.74
N PRO A 104 3.36 4.08 -0.39
CA PRO A 104 4.31 4.90 0.36
C PRO A 104 4.71 4.31 1.72
N ALA A 105 3.75 3.77 2.47
CA ALA A 105 3.99 3.16 3.78
C ALA A 105 4.86 1.90 3.67
N ASP A 106 4.65 1.10 2.62
CA ASP A 106 5.45 -0.08 2.32
C ASP A 106 6.90 0.30 1.92
N LEU A 107 7.05 1.25 1.00
CA LEU A 107 8.35 1.69 0.48
C LEU A 107 9.21 2.44 1.51
N ILE A 108 8.61 3.31 2.33
CA ILE A 108 9.35 4.02 3.38
C ILE A 108 9.88 3.04 4.43
N THR A 109 9.10 2.01 4.75
CA THR A 109 9.47 0.95 5.68
C THR A 109 10.63 0.13 5.13
N TRP A 110 10.53 -0.30 3.87
CA TRP A 110 11.61 -1.02 3.18
C TRP A 110 12.90 -0.20 3.13
N THR A 111 12.81 1.08 2.80
CA THR A 111 13.95 2.00 2.72
C THR A 111 14.67 2.13 4.06
N MET A 112 13.93 2.31 5.15
CA MET A 112 14.51 2.36 6.49
C MET A 112 15.13 1.02 6.90
N ALA A 113 14.46 -0.10 6.63
CA ALA A 113 14.99 -1.42 6.95
C ALA A 113 16.29 -1.72 6.17
N LYS A 114 16.36 -1.32 4.90
CA LYS A 114 17.60 -1.36 4.11
C LYS A 114 18.68 -0.49 4.74
N ALA A 115 18.37 0.73 5.17
CA ALA A 115 19.35 1.61 5.81
C ALA A 115 19.92 1.00 7.10
N ILE A 116 19.07 0.38 7.95
CA ILE A 116 19.51 -0.34 9.15
C ILE A 116 20.43 -1.52 8.76
N ARG A 117 20.00 -2.36 7.82
CA ARG A 117 20.78 -3.52 7.37
C ARG A 117 22.15 -3.12 6.84
N THR A 118 22.20 -2.13 5.95
CA THR A 118 23.41 -1.73 5.24
C THR A 118 24.38 -0.92 6.09
N ASN A 119 23.89 -0.04 6.96
CA ASN A 119 24.75 0.86 7.76
C ASN A 119 25.04 0.34 9.18
N LEU A 120 24.15 -0.47 9.75
CA LEU A 120 24.28 -0.98 11.13
C LEU A 120 24.50 -2.49 11.20
N GLY A 121 24.43 -3.21 10.07
CA GLY A 121 24.60 -4.67 10.05
C GLY A 121 23.55 -5.40 10.90
N SER A 122 22.35 -4.82 11.03
CA SER A 122 21.29 -5.29 11.93
C SER A 122 20.01 -5.55 11.16
N GLN A 123 19.15 -6.40 11.71
CA GLN A 123 17.74 -6.44 11.36
C GLN A 123 16.99 -5.27 12.02
N THR A 124 15.72 -5.07 11.65
CA THR A 124 14.82 -4.04 12.12
C THR A 124 13.84 -4.61 13.14
N ARG A 125 13.75 -3.99 14.32
CA ARG A 125 12.85 -4.41 15.39
C ARG A 125 11.49 -3.73 15.30
N ASP A 126 11.46 -2.41 15.26
CA ASP A 126 10.20 -1.67 15.26
C ASP A 126 10.25 -0.44 14.37
N VAL A 127 9.13 -0.16 13.71
CA VAL A 127 8.96 0.95 12.78
C VAL A 127 7.70 1.72 13.11
N VAL A 128 7.83 3.05 13.16
CA VAL A 128 6.71 3.97 13.26
C VAL A 128 6.70 4.85 12.01
N VAL A 129 5.61 4.80 11.25
CA VAL A 129 5.36 5.70 10.12
C VAL A 129 4.37 6.77 10.53
N SER A 130 4.57 7.98 10.02
CA SER A 130 3.71 9.14 10.20
C SER A 130 3.28 9.63 8.82
N LEU A 131 1.97 9.62 8.55
CA LEU A 131 1.39 10.49 7.54
C LEU A 131 1.53 11.93 8.05
N HIS A 132 2.65 12.56 7.66
CA HIS A 132 3.14 13.78 8.28
C HIS A 132 2.44 15.02 7.74
N LYS A 133 2.18 15.02 6.44
CA LYS A 133 1.45 16.07 5.74
C LYS A 133 0.60 15.42 4.64
N ILE A 134 -0.66 15.79 4.59
CA ILE A 134 -1.54 15.51 3.47
C ILE A 134 -2.46 16.71 3.30
N ASN A 135 -2.25 17.43 2.19
CA ASN A 135 -3.04 18.62 1.87
C ASN A 135 -4.02 18.36 0.71
N SER A 136 -4.33 17.09 0.43
CA SER A 136 -5.28 16.70 -0.62
C SER A 136 -6.59 16.18 -0.02
N ALA A 137 -7.70 16.48 -0.68
CA ALA A 137 -9.01 15.95 -0.30
C ALA A 137 -9.26 14.56 -0.93
N PRO A 138 -9.81 13.58 -0.18
CA PRO A 138 -10.20 12.30 -0.75
C PRO A 138 -11.34 12.48 -1.76
N SER A 139 -11.40 11.64 -2.80
CA SER A 139 -12.51 11.67 -3.77
C SER A 139 -13.77 11.03 -3.19
N GLY A 140 -14.87 11.26 -3.89
CA GLY A 140 -16.06 10.46 -3.71
C GLY A 140 -15.85 8.95 -3.89
N GLY A 141 -14.93 8.54 -4.77
CA GLY A 141 -14.58 7.12 -4.97
C GLY A 141 -13.92 6.48 -3.74
N THR A 142 -13.00 7.20 -3.09
CA THR A 142 -12.38 6.78 -1.82
C THR A 142 -13.42 6.62 -0.72
N LEU A 143 -14.31 7.61 -0.57
CA LEU A 143 -15.38 7.57 0.42
C LEU A 143 -16.40 6.46 0.13
N ALA A 144 -16.77 6.25 -1.13
CA ALA A 144 -17.65 5.16 -1.55
C ALA A 144 -17.04 3.78 -1.22
N THR A 145 -15.73 3.62 -1.42
CA THR A 145 -14.98 2.41 -1.09
C THR A 145 -15.02 2.11 0.41
N ALA A 146 -14.72 3.11 1.24
CA ALA A 146 -14.80 2.96 2.70
C ALA A 146 -16.21 2.58 3.18
N LEU A 147 -17.25 3.08 2.50
CA LEU A 147 -18.64 2.78 2.83
C LEU A 147 -19.09 1.40 2.32
N SER A 148 -18.57 0.90 1.20
CA SER A 148 -18.99 -0.36 0.59
C SER A 148 -18.43 -1.60 1.27
N ILE A 149 -17.27 -1.50 1.94
CA ILE A 149 -16.66 -2.61 2.70
C ILE A 149 -17.69 -3.27 3.63
N TRP A 150 -18.51 -2.45 4.31
CA TRP A 150 -19.51 -2.90 5.27
C TRP A 150 -20.76 -3.55 4.66
N ASP A 151 -20.97 -3.38 3.36
CA ASP A 151 -22.10 -3.98 2.66
C ASP A 151 -21.73 -5.28 1.93
N VAL A 152 -20.43 -5.48 1.65
CA VAL A 152 -19.93 -6.66 0.91
C VAL A 152 -19.32 -7.73 1.81
N PHE A 153 -18.63 -7.33 2.87
CA PHE A 153 -17.95 -8.28 3.77
C PHE A 153 -18.73 -8.49 5.06
N SER A 154 -18.78 -9.74 5.51
CA SER A 154 -19.24 -10.07 6.85
C SER A 154 -18.26 -9.55 7.91
N LEU A 155 -18.75 -9.33 9.14
CA LEU A 155 -17.88 -8.98 10.28
C LEU A 155 -16.77 -10.01 10.51
N GLN A 156 -17.03 -11.29 10.19
CA GLN A 156 -16.04 -12.36 10.30
C GLN A 156 -14.93 -12.21 9.25
N GLU A 157 -15.28 -11.94 7.99
CA GLU A 157 -14.29 -11.69 6.93
C GLU A 157 -13.43 -10.46 7.26
N ILE A 158 -14.05 -9.39 7.78
CA ILE A 158 -13.33 -8.18 8.20
C ILE A 158 -12.37 -8.49 9.34
N LYS A 159 -12.83 -9.24 10.36
CA LYS A 159 -11.98 -9.67 11.49
C LYS A 159 -10.81 -10.53 11.04
N GLU A 160 -11.05 -11.49 10.14
CA GLU A 160 -9.99 -12.34 9.59
C GLU A 160 -8.97 -11.55 8.78
N ALA A 161 -9.42 -10.61 7.95
CA ALA A 161 -8.54 -9.78 7.14
C ALA A 161 -7.75 -8.75 7.95
N SER A 162 -8.32 -8.27 9.07
CA SER A 162 -7.70 -7.30 9.97
C SER A 162 -6.85 -7.96 11.06
N SER A 163 -6.78 -9.29 11.09
CA SER A 163 -5.94 -10.01 12.05
C SER A 163 -4.46 -9.73 11.73
N PRO A 164 -3.59 -9.56 12.74
CA PRO A 164 -2.16 -9.32 12.50
C PRO A 164 -1.56 -10.39 11.59
N TYR A 165 -0.82 -9.95 10.58
CA TYR A 165 -0.17 -10.79 9.59
C TYR A 165 -1.13 -11.67 8.78
N ALA A 166 -2.42 -11.32 8.69
CA ALA A 166 -3.42 -12.12 7.96
C ALA A 166 -3.04 -12.34 6.49
N GLN A 167 -2.47 -11.32 5.85
CA GLN A 167 -2.03 -11.38 4.46
C GLN A 167 -0.59 -11.91 4.31
N SER A 168 0.12 -12.20 5.39
CA SER A 168 1.50 -12.71 5.31
C SER A 168 1.52 -14.17 4.83
N PRO A 169 2.42 -14.56 3.91
CA PRO A 169 2.59 -15.97 3.52
C PRO A 169 3.17 -16.84 4.66
N VAL A 170 3.69 -16.23 5.73
CA VAL A 170 4.22 -16.93 6.91
C VAL A 170 3.64 -16.36 8.20
N LYS A 171 3.54 -17.19 9.25
CA LYS A 171 3.03 -16.76 10.55
C LYS A 171 4.11 -16.04 11.36
N HIS A 172 3.76 -14.90 11.94
CA HIS A 172 4.56 -14.26 12.98
C HIS A 172 4.27 -14.94 14.33
N LYS A 173 5.27 -15.59 14.94
CA LYS A 173 5.05 -16.48 16.10
C LYS A 173 4.65 -15.75 17.38
N ASP A 174 5.17 -14.55 17.62
CA ASP A 174 4.73 -13.69 18.74
C ASP A 174 5.18 -12.22 18.56
N PRO A 175 4.41 -11.38 17.83
CA PRO A 175 4.80 -9.98 17.62
C PRO A 175 4.61 -9.19 18.92
N THR A 176 5.70 -8.84 19.59
CA THR A 176 5.66 -8.01 20.80
C THR A 176 5.46 -6.55 20.42
N ARG A 177 4.20 -6.13 20.22
CA ARG A 177 3.88 -4.72 19.97
C ARG A 177 4.05 -3.89 21.26
N PRO A 178 4.65 -2.69 21.20
CA PRO A 178 4.70 -1.79 22.36
C PRO A 178 3.29 -1.53 22.91
N LYS A 179 3.11 -1.74 24.21
CA LYS A 179 1.80 -1.49 24.86
C LYS A 179 1.53 0.00 24.92
N SER A 180 0.35 0.41 24.43
CA SER A 180 -0.14 1.77 24.61
C SER A 180 -0.54 1.99 26.07
N SER A 181 -0.20 3.15 26.64
CA SER A 181 -0.67 3.51 27.98
C SER A 181 -2.18 3.80 27.97
N ILE A 182 -2.84 3.73 29.14
CA ILE A 182 -4.28 4.01 29.26
C ILE A 182 -4.62 5.41 28.73
N LEU A 183 -3.77 6.41 29.01
CA LEU A 183 -3.95 7.76 28.49
C LEU A 183 -3.84 7.82 26.96
N GLN A 184 -2.91 7.08 26.37
CA GLN A 184 -2.79 7.01 24.90
C GLN A 184 -3.99 6.30 24.27
N MET A 185 -4.59 5.31 24.95
CA MET A 185 -5.80 4.64 24.47
C MET A 185 -7.04 5.53 24.55
N ILE A 186 -7.16 6.38 25.57
CA ILE A 186 -8.31 7.29 25.74
C ILE A 186 -8.19 8.53 24.85
N PHE A 187 -7.00 9.12 24.78
CA PHE A 187 -6.81 10.38 24.05
C PHE A 187 -6.34 10.16 22.62
N GLY A 188 -5.83 8.98 22.28
CA GLY A 188 -5.35 8.66 20.94
C GLY A 188 -4.20 9.52 20.46
N VAL A 189 -3.46 10.13 21.38
CA VAL A 189 -2.32 11.00 21.08
C VAL A 189 -1.07 10.50 21.78
N ARG A 190 0.07 10.71 21.11
CA ARG A 190 1.39 10.37 21.64
C ARG A 190 2.46 11.23 20.99
N THR A 191 3.56 11.43 21.69
CA THR A 191 4.77 12.01 21.10
C THR A 191 5.68 10.87 20.68
N VAL A 192 6.11 10.89 19.43
CA VAL A 192 7.10 9.96 18.89
C VAL A 192 8.40 10.73 18.65
N PRO A 193 9.57 10.25 19.12
CA PRO A 193 10.85 10.90 18.86
C PRO A 193 11.04 11.21 17.37
N ASN A 194 11.53 12.41 17.05
CA ASN A 194 11.75 12.93 15.68
C ASN A 194 10.49 13.11 14.80
N LEU A 195 9.34 12.51 15.16
CA LEU A 195 8.08 12.67 14.43
C LEU A 195 7.13 13.67 15.10
N GLY A 196 7.32 13.96 16.39
CA GLY A 196 6.53 14.93 17.15
C GLY A 196 5.20 14.36 17.63
N LEU A 197 4.19 15.22 17.78
CA LEU A 197 2.86 14.83 18.25
C LEU A 197 2.08 14.10 17.15
N GLN A 198 1.62 12.90 17.48
CA GLN A 198 0.96 11.95 16.59
C GLN A 198 -0.43 11.59 17.12
N THR A 199 -1.31 11.17 16.22
CA THR A 199 -2.63 10.63 16.53
C THR A 199 -2.99 9.43 15.65
N THR A 200 -4.17 8.87 15.84
CA THR A 200 -4.69 7.73 15.07
C THR A 200 -4.76 8.08 13.59
N ALA A 201 -4.18 7.22 12.74
CA ALA A 201 -4.23 7.36 11.30
C ALA A 201 -5.46 6.66 10.72
N VAL A 202 -5.99 7.24 9.64
CA VAL A 202 -7.12 6.69 8.87
C VAL A 202 -6.71 5.48 8.02
N THR A 203 -5.45 5.43 7.57
CA THR A 203 -4.89 4.41 6.66
C THR A 203 -4.30 3.20 7.38
N ASN A 204 -4.07 3.29 8.70
CA ASN A 204 -3.30 2.28 9.44
C ASN A 204 -3.84 0.84 9.29
N SER A 205 -5.16 0.64 9.21
CA SER A 205 -5.74 -0.70 9.02
C SER A 205 -5.41 -1.34 7.67
N THR A 206 -5.18 -0.50 6.65
CA THR A 206 -4.84 -0.93 5.29
C THR A 206 -3.32 -1.06 5.15
N ASP A 207 -2.57 -0.07 5.63
CA ASP A 207 -1.13 0.00 5.47
C ASP A 207 -0.40 -1.06 6.32
N VAL A 208 -0.92 -1.40 7.50
CA VAL A 208 -0.36 -2.51 8.29
C VAL A 208 -0.45 -3.84 7.55
N ALA A 209 -1.53 -4.06 6.79
CA ALA A 209 -1.76 -5.33 6.10
C ALA A 209 -0.75 -5.53 4.96
N VAL A 210 -0.45 -4.48 4.18
CA VAL A 210 0.55 -4.54 3.11
C VAL A 210 1.97 -4.68 3.68
N VAL A 211 2.32 -3.92 4.72
CA VAL A 211 3.67 -3.98 5.32
C VAL A 211 3.93 -5.34 5.99
N GLU A 212 2.95 -5.89 6.69
CA GLU A 212 3.04 -7.22 7.30
C GLU A 212 3.10 -8.33 6.23
N ARG A 213 2.45 -8.14 5.07
CA ARG A 213 2.63 -9.03 3.92
C ARG A 213 4.05 -8.94 3.36
N THR A 214 4.59 -7.72 3.17
CA THR A 214 5.98 -7.52 2.75
C THR A 214 6.95 -8.24 3.67
N TRP A 215 6.80 -8.07 4.98
CA TRP A 215 7.61 -8.79 5.98
C TRP A 215 7.66 -10.30 5.71
N GLY A 216 6.50 -10.92 5.47
CA GLY A 216 6.43 -12.35 5.19
C GLY A 216 6.97 -12.74 3.81
N LEU A 217 6.73 -11.93 2.79
CA LEU A 217 7.24 -12.15 1.43
C LEU A 217 8.77 -12.10 1.40
N LEU A 218 9.39 -11.11 2.04
CA LEU A 218 10.84 -11.00 2.11
C LEU A 218 11.47 -12.18 2.86
N SER A 219 10.77 -12.78 3.83
CA SER A 219 11.27 -13.98 4.54
C SER A 219 11.22 -15.27 3.71
N SER A 220 10.29 -15.35 2.77
CA SER A 220 9.91 -16.61 2.10
C SER A 220 10.31 -16.65 0.62
N THR A 221 10.48 -15.49 -0.02
CA THR A 221 10.88 -15.36 -1.43
C THR A 221 12.41 -15.49 -1.54
N PRO A 222 12.94 -16.52 -2.23
CA PRO A 222 14.38 -16.81 -2.25
C PRO A 222 15.26 -15.61 -2.63
N SER A 223 14.89 -14.86 -3.66
CA SER A 223 15.59 -13.68 -4.19
C SER A 223 15.47 -12.43 -3.31
N ARG A 224 14.76 -12.49 -2.18
CA ARG A 224 14.53 -11.37 -1.26
C ARG A 224 14.90 -11.69 0.19
N LYS A 225 15.39 -12.89 0.50
CA LYS A 225 15.70 -13.32 1.87
C LYS A 225 16.68 -12.41 2.59
N ASP A 226 17.66 -11.88 1.88
CA ASP A 226 18.65 -10.96 2.43
C ASP A 226 18.08 -9.58 2.78
N GLU A 227 16.85 -9.29 2.33
CA GLU A 227 16.12 -8.07 2.62
C GLU A 227 15.14 -8.21 3.80
N PHE A 228 15.02 -9.42 4.37
CA PHE A 228 14.10 -9.70 5.46
C PHE A 228 14.29 -8.75 6.64
N TYR A 229 13.19 -8.16 7.10
CA TYR A 229 13.21 -7.14 8.15
C TYR A 229 13.66 -7.68 9.50
N GLY A 230 13.33 -8.94 9.84
CA GLY A 230 13.72 -9.57 11.10
C GLY A 230 12.55 -10.21 11.83
N PRO A 231 12.82 -11.18 12.73
CA PRO A 231 11.79 -11.97 13.39
C PRO A 231 11.01 -11.22 14.48
N ASN A 232 11.56 -10.10 14.98
CA ASN A 232 10.93 -9.26 16.00
C ASN A 232 10.26 -8.01 15.42
N PHE A 233 10.16 -7.92 14.09
CA PHE A 233 9.63 -6.77 13.39
C PHE A 233 8.18 -6.46 13.82
N VAL A 234 7.94 -5.21 14.19
CA VAL A 234 6.59 -4.68 14.42
C VAL A 234 6.45 -3.31 13.77
N TRP A 235 5.24 -3.01 13.31
CA TRP A 235 4.97 -1.80 12.56
C TRP A 235 3.69 -1.11 13.03
N VAL A 236 3.68 0.21 13.00
CA VAL A 236 2.48 1.03 13.25
C VAL A 236 2.54 2.32 12.44
N GLU A 237 1.36 2.77 11.99
CA GLU A 237 1.19 4.09 11.43
C GLU A 237 0.39 5.02 12.34
N HIS A 238 0.82 6.27 12.34
CA HIS A 238 0.14 7.39 12.94
C HIS A 238 0.02 8.54 11.93
N MET A 239 -0.75 9.57 12.28
CA MET A 239 -0.77 10.81 11.52
C MET A 239 -0.43 11.99 12.40
N LYS A 240 0.20 13.02 11.83
CA LYS A 240 0.63 14.18 12.58
C LYS A 240 -0.56 14.94 13.15
N ALA A 241 -0.53 15.22 14.45
CA ALA A 241 -1.49 16.10 15.09
C ALA A 241 -0.94 17.52 15.19
N ARG A 242 -1.77 18.52 14.86
CA ARG A 242 -1.40 19.95 14.99
C ARG A 242 -1.18 20.35 16.45
N ASN A 243 -2.00 19.80 17.34
CA ASN A 243 -1.95 19.96 18.79
C ASN A 243 -2.77 18.84 19.46
N TRP A 244 -2.80 18.81 20.79
CA TRP A 244 -3.49 17.78 21.57
C TRP A 244 -4.99 17.71 21.29
N LEU A 245 -5.68 18.85 21.25
CA LEU A 245 -7.13 18.91 21.01
C LEU A 245 -7.49 18.37 19.62
N HIS A 246 -6.72 18.77 18.60
CA HIS A 246 -6.87 18.25 17.25
C HIS A 246 -6.68 16.73 17.21
N GLY A 247 -5.65 16.21 17.87
CA GLY A 247 -5.40 14.77 17.91
C GLY A 247 -6.55 13.98 18.59
N ILE A 248 -7.00 14.44 19.76
CA ILE A 248 -8.12 13.82 20.48
C ILE A 248 -9.38 13.83 19.62
N PHE A 249 -9.68 14.96 18.96
CA PHE A 249 -10.82 15.06 18.07
C PHE A 249 -10.75 14.06 16.92
N ILE A 250 -9.62 13.97 16.21
CA ILE A 250 -9.43 13.02 15.11
C ILE A 250 -9.56 11.57 15.60
N HIS A 251 -8.96 11.23 16.74
CA HIS A 251 -9.04 9.88 17.31
C HIS A 251 -10.49 9.44 17.54
N TRP A 252 -11.28 10.26 18.25
CA TRP A 252 -12.67 9.93 18.54
C TRP A 252 -13.57 10.03 17.30
N LEU A 253 -13.26 10.94 16.37
CA LEU A 253 -13.95 11.01 15.08
C LEU A 253 -13.81 9.69 14.31
N LEU A 254 -12.60 9.13 14.23
CA LEU A 254 -12.36 7.86 13.55
C LEU A 254 -13.01 6.67 14.26
N ILE A 255 -12.91 6.59 15.60
CA ILE A 255 -13.51 5.49 16.37
C ILE A 255 -15.04 5.55 16.32
N VAL A 256 -15.64 6.67 16.75
CA VAL A 256 -17.10 6.81 16.82
C VAL A 256 -17.69 6.85 15.42
N GLY A 257 -17.06 7.59 14.50
CA GLY A 257 -17.47 7.65 13.10
C GLY A 257 -17.46 6.27 12.45
N GLY A 258 -16.39 5.48 12.66
CA GLY A 258 -16.31 4.10 12.21
C GLY A 258 -17.46 3.25 12.74
N VAL A 259 -17.68 3.24 14.07
CA VAL A 259 -18.77 2.48 14.70
C VAL A 259 -20.15 2.89 14.18
N LEU A 260 -20.39 4.19 13.99
CA LEU A 260 -21.65 4.69 13.44
C LEU A 260 -21.84 4.26 11.98
N LEU A 261 -20.78 4.31 11.17
CA LEU A 261 -20.82 3.80 9.80
C LEU A 261 -21.16 2.32 9.77
N VAL A 262 -20.61 1.50 10.67
CA VAL A 262 -20.96 0.06 10.77
C VAL A 262 -22.41 -0.15 11.19
N SER A 263 -22.85 0.58 12.21
CA SER A 263 -24.07 0.26 12.95
C SER A 263 -25.33 0.92 12.38
N VAL A 264 -25.18 1.99 11.59
CA VAL A 264 -26.31 2.84 11.16
C VAL A 264 -26.41 2.89 9.64
N ALA A 265 -27.06 1.88 9.06
CA ALA A 265 -27.27 1.80 7.61
C ALA A 265 -27.96 3.04 6.99
N PRO A 266 -28.96 3.69 7.64
CA PRO A 266 -29.53 4.95 7.12
C PRO A 266 -28.51 6.08 7.00
N LEU A 267 -27.56 6.17 7.95
CA LEU A 267 -26.48 7.14 7.91
C LEU A 267 -25.54 6.84 6.74
N ARG A 268 -25.14 5.58 6.54
CA ARG A 268 -24.35 5.17 5.37
C ARG A 268 -25.03 5.58 4.06
N ASN A 269 -26.32 5.26 3.91
CA ASN A 269 -27.09 5.55 2.71
C ASN A 269 -27.25 7.05 2.46
N PHE A 270 -27.43 7.84 3.53
CA PHE A 270 -27.45 9.29 3.44
C PHE A 270 -26.11 9.86 3.00
N LEU A 271 -25.00 9.41 3.61
CA LEU A 271 -23.65 9.84 3.25
C LEU A 271 -23.32 9.46 1.80
N LYS A 272 -23.62 8.24 1.36
CA LYS A 272 -23.44 7.84 -0.06
C LYS A 272 -24.13 8.78 -1.04
N LYS A 273 -25.30 9.32 -0.69
CA LYS A 273 -26.05 10.29 -1.53
C LYS A 273 -25.47 11.71 -1.49
N ARG A 274 -24.61 12.03 -0.52
CA ARG A 274 -24.06 13.37 -0.26
C ARG A 274 -22.56 13.50 -0.55
N VAL A 275 -21.85 12.38 -0.62
CA VAL A 275 -20.46 12.30 -1.07
C VAL A 275 -20.38 12.75 -2.53
N CYS A 276 -19.29 13.43 -2.90
CA CYS A 276 -19.01 13.84 -4.28
C CYS A 276 -19.31 12.69 -5.25
N GLN A 277 -20.08 12.98 -6.29
CA GLN A 277 -20.42 11.95 -7.26
C GLN A 277 -19.17 11.56 -8.06
N PRO A 278 -19.08 10.31 -8.56
CA PRO A 278 -18.01 9.92 -9.47
C PRO A 278 -17.87 10.93 -10.62
N GLY A 279 -16.68 11.50 -10.80
CA GLY A 279 -16.41 12.54 -11.80
C GLY A 279 -16.23 13.97 -11.25
N GLU A 280 -16.59 14.23 -9.99
CA GLU A 280 -16.43 15.55 -9.33
C GLU A 280 -15.07 15.70 -8.62
N GLY A 281 -14.02 15.06 -9.13
CA GLY A 281 -12.67 15.14 -8.55
C GLY A 281 -12.04 16.54 -8.64
N ALA A 282 -11.08 16.83 -7.76
CA ALA A 282 -10.32 18.09 -7.81
C ALA A 282 -9.65 18.27 -9.18
N LYS A 283 -9.68 19.48 -9.74
CA LYS A 283 -8.99 19.76 -11.01
C LYS A 283 -7.49 19.77 -10.79
N ARG A 284 -6.72 19.54 -11.86
CA ARG A 284 -5.25 19.56 -11.82
C ARG A 284 -4.70 20.83 -11.17
N GLU A 285 -5.21 21.98 -11.61
CA GLU A 285 -4.84 23.32 -11.13
C GLU A 285 -5.08 23.51 -9.62
N ASP A 286 -6.07 22.81 -9.05
CA ASP A 286 -6.39 22.90 -7.62
C ASP A 286 -5.38 22.15 -6.74
N THR A 287 -4.55 21.28 -7.33
CA THR A 287 -3.64 20.38 -6.61
C THR A 287 -2.16 20.78 -6.70
N ASP A 288 -1.82 21.86 -7.41
CA ASP A 288 -0.43 22.29 -7.60
C ASP A 288 0.25 22.74 -6.30
N LYS A 289 -0.53 23.11 -5.28
CA LYS A 289 -0.05 23.48 -3.94
C LYS A 289 -0.13 22.33 -2.93
N ASP A 290 -0.60 21.17 -3.37
CA ASP A 290 -0.69 20.01 -2.51
C ASP A 290 0.71 19.49 -2.21
N GLU A 291 0.87 18.99 -0.98
CA GLU A 291 2.07 18.30 -0.58
C GLU A 291 1.65 17.10 0.25
N ILE A 292 2.31 15.98 -0.04
CA ILE A 292 2.12 14.72 0.63
C ILE A 292 3.48 14.34 1.20
N GLU A 293 3.53 14.07 2.50
CA GLU A 293 4.76 13.76 3.21
C GLU A 293 4.54 12.62 4.18
N TYR A 294 5.36 11.59 4.03
CA TYR A 294 5.52 10.49 4.97
C TYR A 294 6.84 10.67 5.70
N ARG A 295 6.83 10.41 7.00
CA ARG A 295 8.06 10.29 7.80
C ARG A 295 8.05 8.97 8.54
N GLY A 296 9.21 8.38 8.70
CA GLY A 296 9.34 7.13 9.43
C GLY A 296 10.55 7.16 10.35
N ILE A 297 10.44 6.46 11.46
CA ILE A 297 11.59 6.09 12.30
C ILE A 297 11.59 4.58 12.51
N ALA A 298 12.77 3.97 12.33
CA ALA A 298 12.97 2.53 12.50
C ALA A 298 14.14 2.26 13.43
N TYR A 299 13.99 1.25 14.29
CA TYR A 299 14.98 0.89 15.29
C TYR A 299 15.62 -0.48 15.00
N PRO A 300 16.95 -0.63 15.18
CA PRO A 300 17.65 -1.88 14.95
C PRO A 300 17.30 -2.93 16.02
N ASP A 301 17.28 -4.19 15.61
CA ASP A 301 17.17 -5.36 16.49
C ASP A 301 18.56 -5.86 16.93
N SER A 302 19.34 -4.99 17.58
CA SER A 302 20.71 -5.29 18.00
C SER A 302 21.15 -4.42 19.16
N GLU A 303 21.71 -5.04 20.20
CA GLU A 303 22.31 -4.33 21.33
C GLU A 303 23.53 -3.48 20.91
N LYS A 304 24.28 -3.92 19.90
CA LYS A 304 25.46 -3.19 19.39
C LYS A 304 25.09 -1.89 18.69
N ALA A 305 23.88 -1.80 18.17
CA ALA A 305 23.33 -0.62 17.51
C ALA A 305 22.30 0.10 18.41
N ALA A 306 22.28 -0.20 19.72
CA ALA A 306 21.41 0.48 20.67
C ALA A 306 21.67 1.99 20.66
N GLY A 307 20.61 2.79 20.69
CA GLY A 307 20.69 4.25 20.59
C GLY A 307 20.87 4.79 19.17
N LYS A 308 20.79 3.94 18.14
CA LYS A 308 20.70 4.38 16.74
C LYS A 308 19.29 4.15 16.19
N ALA A 309 18.90 4.94 15.19
CA ALA A 309 17.69 4.73 14.41
C ALA A 309 17.89 5.15 12.95
N ALA A 310 17.10 4.59 12.04
CA ALA A 310 16.94 5.15 10.70
C ALA A 310 15.76 6.12 10.70
N LEU A 311 15.99 7.36 10.27
CA LEU A 311 14.95 8.36 10.04
C LEU A 311 14.79 8.54 8.54
N CYS A 312 13.56 8.41 8.05
CA CYS A 312 13.25 8.58 6.63
C CYS A 312 12.16 9.62 6.41
N ARG A 313 12.27 10.34 5.30
CA ARG A 313 11.27 11.26 4.76
C ARG A 313 11.02 10.88 3.31
N MET A 314 9.76 10.68 2.95
CA MET A 314 9.33 10.59 1.55
C MET A 314 8.30 11.68 1.27
N TRP A 315 8.45 12.44 0.19
CA TRP A 315 7.55 13.54 -0.10
C TRP A 315 7.30 13.77 -1.58
N TYR A 316 6.10 14.27 -1.88
CA TYR A 316 5.65 14.61 -3.22
C TYR A 316 5.00 16.00 -3.22
N HIS A 317 5.29 16.79 -4.24
CA HIS A 317 4.59 18.04 -4.52
C HIS A 317 3.57 17.80 -5.64
N GLY A 318 2.30 17.96 -5.32
CA GLY A 318 1.18 17.68 -6.20
C GLY A 318 0.11 16.82 -5.53
N GLY A 319 -1.03 16.69 -6.21
CA GLY A 319 -2.19 15.98 -5.67
C GLY A 319 -2.03 14.46 -5.58
N MET A 320 -2.78 13.86 -4.66
CA MET A 320 -2.78 12.41 -4.40
C MET A 320 -3.07 11.53 -5.63
N TYR A 321 -3.87 12.01 -6.60
CA TYR A 321 -4.18 11.27 -7.82
C TYR A 321 -2.99 11.20 -8.78
N PHE A 322 -2.22 12.28 -8.89
CA PHE A 322 -1.01 12.27 -9.69
C PHE A 322 0.06 11.39 -9.05
N LEU A 323 0.20 11.44 -7.72
CA LEU A 323 1.08 10.51 -7.01
C LEU A 323 0.64 9.05 -7.24
N THR A 324 -0.66 8.76 -7.17
CA THR A 324 -1.19 7.41 -7.42
C THR A 324 -0.93 6.96 -8.86
N GLY A 325 -1.17 7.81 -9.86
CA GLY A 325 -0.87 7.50 -11.25
C GLY A 325 0.62 7.26 -11.49
N MET A 326 1.49 8.07 -10.86
CA MET A 326 2.94 7.89 -10.89
C MET A 326 3.37 6.58 -10.25
N LEU A 327 2.83 6.24 -9.07
CA LEU A 327 3.11 4.96 -8.40
C LEU A 327 2.76 3.78 -9.31
N LEU A 328 1.57 3.77 -9.91
CA LEU A 328 1.17 2.72 -10.84
C LEU A 328 2.09 2.62 -12.06
N ALA A 329 2.42 3.76 -12.67
CA ALA A 329 3.25 3.82 -13.86
C ALA A 329 4.68 3.32 -13.57
N GLU A 330 5.29 3.78 -12.48
CA GLU A 330 6.65 3.36 -12.11
C GLU A 330 6.70 1.90 -11.66
N ILE A 331 5.66 1.39 -10.98
CA ILE A 331 5.54 -0.05 -10.67
C ILE A 331 5.46 -0.87 -11.95
N ALA A 332 4.62 -0.48 -12.90
CA ALA A 332 4.54 -1.16 -14.20
C ALA A 332 5.88 -1.12 -14.95
N ALA A 333 6.51 0.07 -15.01
CA ALA A 333 7.79 0.24 -15.68
C ALA A 333 8.88 -0.61 -15.02
N THR A 334 8.92 -0.68 -13.69
CA THR A 334 9.87 -1.55 -12.97
C THR A 334 9.67 -3.00 -13.39
N ILE A 335 8.42 -3.51 -13.39
CA ILE A 335 8.11 -4.90 -13.78
C ILE A 335 8.52 -5.20 -15.23
N LEU A 336 8.29 -4.26 -16.16
CA LEU A 336 8.51 -4.49 -17.58
C LEU A 336 9.96 -4.23 -18.02
N GLU A 337 10.67 -3.31 -17.38
CA GLU A 337 11.96 -2.81 -17.87
C GLU A 337 13.16 -3.27 -17.04
N ASP A 338 12.96 -3.58 -15.76
CA ASP A 338 14.05 -3.98 -14.86
C ASP A 338 14.16 -5.51 -14.79
N GLU A 339 15.36 -6.02 -14.53
CA GLU A 339 15.55 -7.44 -14.22
C GLU A 339 15.07 -7.72 -12.80
N ILE A 340 13.81 -8.09 -12.67
CA ILE A 340 13.21 -8.45 -11.39
C ILE A 340 13.27 -9.96 -11.19
N GLU A 341 14.08 -10.39 -10.23
CA GLU A 341 14.14 -11.80 -9.81
C GLU A 341 12.91 -12.17 -8.95
N LEU A 342 11.70 -12.09 -9.48
CA LEU A 342 10.48 -12.58 -8.82
C LEU A 342 9.84 -13.67 -9.69
N ASP A 343 9.38 -14.74 -9.06
CA ASP A 343 8.50 -15.71 -9.73
C ASP A 343 7.07 -15.16 -9.79
N GLY A 344 6.16 -15.90 -10.44
CA GLY A 344 4.74 -15.59 -10.38
C GLY A 344 4.21 -15.62 -8.95
N GLY A 345 3.25 -14.76 -8.63
CA GLY A 345 2.69 -14.64 -7.29
C GLY A 345 1.98 -13.31 -7.07
N SER A 346 1.47 -13.12 -5.85
CA SER A 346 0.95 -11.83 -5.43
C SER A 346 1.95 -11.15 -4.49
N TYR A 347 2.42 -9.97 -4.86
CA TYR A 347 3.48 -9.24 -4.18
C TYR A 347 3.01 -7.87 -3.72
N THR A 348 3.89 -7.16 -3.02
CA THR A 348 3.71 -5.78 -2.59
C THR A 348 4.70 -4.87 -3.34
N PRO A 349 4.47 -3.55 -3.40
CA PRO A 349 5.39 -2.62 -4.05
C PRO A 349 6.85 -2.75 -3.56
N ALA A 350 7.08 -2.94 -2.26
CA ALA A 350 8.43 -3.08 -1.71
C ALA A 350 9.21 -4.30 -2.22
N CYS A 351 8.54 -5.34 -2.72
CA CYS A 351 9.21 -6.50 -3.31
C CYS A 351 9.94 -6.18 -4.63
N LEU A 352 9.64 -5.03 -5.24
CA LEU A 352 10.35 -4.49 -6.41
C LEU A 352 11.68 -3.81 -6.04
N GLY A 353 11.94 -3.59 -4.75
CA GLY A 353 13.25 -3.21 -4.24
C GLY A 353 13.72 -1.81 -4.66
N GLN A 354 15.04 -1.64 -4.76
CA GLN A 354 15.66 -0.32 -4.95
C GLN A 354 15.30 0.33 -6.30
N GLY A 355 15.14 -0.45 -7.36
CA GLY A 355 14.84 0.07 -8.70
C GLY A 355 13.58 0.93 -8.73
N LEU A 356 12.52 0.48 -8.04
CA LEU A 356 11.29 1.24 -7.89
C LEU A 356 11.49 2.53 -7.08
N VAL A 357 12.22 2.47 -5.97
CA VAL A 357 12.51 3.66 -5.14
C VAL A 357 13.28 4.71 -5.95
N ASP A 358 14.27 4.29 -6.73
CA ASP A 358 15.07 5.18 -7.58
C ASP A 358 14.24 5.80 -8.72
N ARG A 359 13.32 5.03 -9.31
CA ARG A 359 12.38 5.51 -10.34
C ARG A 359 11.43 6.57 -9.77
N LEU A 360 10.83 6.28 -8.62
CA LEU A 360 9.92 7.20 -7.94
C LEU A 360 10.63 8.50 -7.54
N ASP A 361 11.87 8.43 -7.05
CA ASP A 361 12.65 9.63 -6.73
C ASP A 361 12.88 10.50 -7.99
N LYS A 362 13.28 9.88 -9.10
CA LYS A 362 13.45 10.58 -10.39
C LYS A 362 12.16 11.24 -10.87
N SER A 363 11.02 10.58 -10.69
CA SER A 363 9.70 11.08 -11.10
C SER A 363 9.12 12.12 -10.12
N GLY A 364 9.76 12.34 -8.97
CA GLY A 364 9.47 13.46 -8.07
C GLY A 364 8.90 13.06 -6.71
N PHE A 365 8.68 11.77 -6.45
CA PHE A 365 8.40 11.27 -5.12
C PHE A 365 9.71 11.01 -4.38
N ARG A 366 10.24 12.07 -3.77
CA ARG A 366 11.60 12.14 -3.26
C ARG A 366 11.77 11.35 -1.97
N THR A 367 12.95 10.79 -1.78
CA THR A 367 13.30 10.00 -0.60
C THR A 367 14.59 10.51 0.05
N ASP A 368 14.56 10.75 1.37
CA ASP A 368 15.74 11.06 2.20
C ASP A 368 15.77 10.12 3.41
N VAL A 369 16.83 9.32 3.55
CA VAL A 369 17.01 8.38 4.66
C VAL A 369 18.39 8.55 5.28
N ARG A 370 18.45 8.59 6.61
CA ARG A 370 19.70 8.73 7.36
C ARG A 370 19.68 7.98 8.67
N ILE A 371 20.85 7.54 9.12
CA ILE A 371 21.04 7.03 10.47
C ILE A 371 21.22 8.21 11.43
N ILE A 372 20.53 8.17 12.56
CA ILE A 372 20.59 9.17 13.62
C ILE A 372 20.92 8.52 14.97
N ASP A 373 21.40 9.33 15.91
CA ASP A 373 21.36 9.01 17.34
C ASP A 373 19.93 9.20 17.85
N ALA A 374 19.41 8.21 18.57
CA ALA A 374 17.99 8.03 18.89
C ALA A 374 17.68 8.13 20.39
#